data_AF-A0A6C0BZ38-F1
#
_entry.id   AF-A0A6C0BZ38-F1
#
_cell.length_a   1.000
_cell.length_b   1.000
_cell.length_c   1.000
_cell.angle_alpha   90.00
_cell.angle_beta   90.00
_cell.angle_gamma   90.00
#
_symmetry.space_group_name_H-M   'P 1'
#
loop_
_entity.id
_entity.type
_entity.pdbx_description
1 polymer ?
#
loop_
_entity_poly.entity_id
_entity_poly.type
_entity_poly.pdbx_seq_one_letter_code
_entity_poly.pdbx_strand_id
1 'polypeptide(L)' 'MDNKLFTRGKYKGKTFKDVRINHTEYLIFLVTQPAGNVVGHFDFIKYCMNYLQSEDELICYSE' A
#
# COMPACT_ATOMS: atom_id res chain seq x y z
N MET A 1 4.51 7.11 4.79
CA MET A 1 5.60 6.13 5.05
C MET A 1 6.40 5.85 3.78
N ASP A 2 6.67 6.88 2.99
CA ASP A 2 7.08 6.70 1.59
C ASP A 2 8.40 5.95 1.43
N ASN A 3 9.37 6.21 2.32
CA ASN A 3 10.72 5.64 2.28
C ASN A 3 10.85 4.31 3.03
N LYS A 4 9.77 3.77 3.61
CA LYS A 4 9.81 2.50 4.35
C LYS A 4 10.08 1.36 3.37
N LEU A 5 11.09 0.54 3.66
CA LEU A 5 11.48 -0.58 2.82
C LEU A 5 10.67 -1.83 3.17
N PHE A 6 10.28 -2.60 2.16
CA PHE A 6 9.82 -3.97 2.37
C PHE A 6 10.97 -4.83 2.90
N THR A 7 10.74 -5.48 4.04
CA THR A 7 11.72 -6.41 4.64
C THR A 7 11.50 -7.85 4.18
N ARG A 8 10.38 -8.14 3.51
CA ARG A 8 9.94 -9.48 3.09
C ARG A 8 9.09 -9.45 1.81
N GLY A 9 8.86 -10.62 1.23
CA GLY A 9 7.99 -10.80 0.06
C GLY A 9 8.65 -10.38 -1.27
N LYS A 10 7.82 -10.34 -2.33
CA LYS A 10 8.25 -10.13 -3.72
C LYS A 10 9.04 -8.84 -3.95
N TYR A 11 8.71 -7.77 -3.22
CA TYR A 11 9.31 -6.44 -3.39
C TYR A 11 10.29 -6.06 -2.27
N LYS A 12 10.89 -7.05 -1.60
CA LYS A 12 11.91 -6.81 -0.56
C LYS A 12 12.99 -5.83 -1.04
N GLY A 13 13.30 -4.82 -0.23
CA GLY A 13 14.27 -3.77 -0.55
C GLY A 13 13.73 -2.62 -1.40
N LYS A 14 12.47 -2.68 -1.86
CA LYS A 14 11.78 -1.54 -2.47
C LYS A 14 11.07 -0.70 -1.42
N THR A 15 10.85 0.58 -1.71
CA THR A 15 10.12 1.48 -0.82
C THR A 15 8.61 1.30 -0.99
N PHE A 16 7.84 1.65 0.04
CA PHE A 16 6.37 1.59 -0.02
C PHE A 16 5.82 2.50 -1.12
N LYS A 17 6.42 3.69 -1.31
CA LYS A 17 6.01 4.60 -2.40
C LYS A 17 6.27 4.00 -3.79
N ASP A 18 7.45 3.39 -4.00
CA ASP A 18 7.80 2.76 -5.28
C ASP A 18 6.80 1.66 -5.64
N VAL A 19 6.49 0.78 -4.69
CA VAL A 19 5.55 -0.32 -4.93
C VAL A 19 4.12 0.18 -5.09
N ARG A 20 3.69 1.21 -4.36
CA ARG A 20 2.34 1.80 -4.53
C ARG A 20 2.15 2.42 -5.91
N ILE A 21 3.17 3.08 -6.47
CA ILE A 21 3.08 3.79 -7.77
C ILE A 21 3.29 2.83 -8.94
N ASN A 22 4.33 2.00 -8.87
CA ASN A 22 4.77 1.18 -10.00
C ASN A 22 4.17 -0.24 -10.01
N HIS A 23 3.60 -0.68 -8.88
CA HIS A 23 3.09 -2.05 -8.69
C HIS A 23 1.75 -2.06 -7.93
N THR A 24 0.78 -1.29 -8.42
CA THR A 24 -0.55 -1.16 -7.82
C THR A 24 -1.29 -2.49 -7.69
N GLU A 25 -1.02 -3.44 -8.59
CA GLU A 25 -1.58 -4.79 -8.57
C GLU A 25 -1.19 -5.57 -7.31
N TYR A 26 -0.09 -5.19 -6.66
CA TYR A 26 0.38 -5.87 -5.46
C TYR A 26 -0.54 -5.64 -4.26
N LEU A 27 -1.17 -4.46 -4.17
CA LEU A 27 -2.18 -4.22 -3.14
C LEU A 27 -3.38 -5.15 -3.33
N ILE A 28 -3.84 -5.31 -4.57
CA ILE A 28 -4.96 -6.20 -4.95
C ILE A 28 -4.59 -7.65 -4.60
N PHE A 29 -3.38 -8.08 -4.96
CA PHE A 29 -2.89 -9.40 -4.58
C PHE A 29 -2.93 -9.59 -3.06
N LEU A 30 -2.42 -8.63 -2.27
CA LEU A 30 -2.39 -8.74 -0.82
C LEU A 30 -3.79 -8.82 -0.20
N VAL A 31 -4.75 -7.98 -0.61
CA VAL A 31 -6.10 -8.01 -0.01
C VAL A 31 -6.90 -9.27 -0.34
N THR A 32 -6.51 -10.02 -1.37
CA THR A 32 -7.13 -11.32 -1.71
C THR A 32 -6.52 -12.50 -0.95
N GLN A 33 -5.40 -12.31 -0.24
CA GLN A 33 -4.79 -13.36 0.56
C GLN A 33 -5.49 -13.55 1.91
N PRO A 34 -5.44 -14.77 2.49
CA PRO A 34 -5.88 -15.01 3.85
C PRO A 34 -5.15 -14.11 4.86
N ALA A 35 -5.84 -13.68 5.91
CA ALA A 35 -5.32 -12.72 6.90
C ALA A 35 -3.96 -13.12 7.50
N GLY A 36 -3.74 -14.42 7.76
CA GLY A 36 -2.47 -14.94 8.28
C GLY A 36 -1.27 -14.70 7.36
N ASN A 37 -1.49 -14.65 6.04
CA ASN A 37 -0.42 -14.47 5.05
C ASN A 37 -0.03 -13.00 4.85
N VAL A 38 -0.86 -12.06 5.31
CA VAL A 38 -0.67 -10.62 5.09
C VAL A 38 -0.26 -9.85 6.35
N VAL A 39 -0.17 -10.52 7.51
CA VAL A 39 0.25 -9.87 8.77
C VAL A 39 1.55 -9.09 8.60
N GLY A 40 2.53 -9.67 7.89
CA GLY A 40 3.81 -9.03 7.61
C GLY A 40 3.77 -7.86 6.60
N HIS A 41 2.61 -7.63 5.98
CA HIS A 41 2.35 -6.62 4.97
C HIS A 41 1.29 -5.59 5.40
N PHE A 42 0.77 -5.70 6.63
CA PHE A 42 -0.31 -4.85 7.13
C PHE A 42 0.04 -3.35 7.08
N ASP A 43 1.28 -2.99 7.42
CA ASP A 43 1.76 -1.60 7.34
C ASP A 43 1.68 -1.02 5.93
N PHE A 44 1.96 -1.83 4.91
CA PHE A 44 1.86 -1.40 3.51
C PHE A 44 0.40 -1.27 3.08
N ILE A 45 -0.46 -2.22 3.46
CA ILE A 45 -1.89 -2.16 3.17
C ILE A 45 -2.49 -0.89 3.80
N LYS A 46 -2.22 -0.63 5.08
CA LYS A 46 -2.66 0.59 5.77
C LYS A 46 -2.12 1.85 5.11
N TYR A 47 -0.84 1.86 4.72
CA TYR A 47 -0.25 2.97 3.98
C TYR A 47 -1.00 3.28 2.68
N CYS A 48 -1.36 2.25 1.90
CA CYS A 48 -2.13 2.43 0.67
C CYS A 48 -3.57 2.91 0.96
N MET A 49 -4.25 2.34 1.94
CA MET A 49 -5.62 2.74 2.28
C MET A 49 -5.69 4.19 2.76
N ASN A 50 -4.74 4.62 3.60
CA ASN A 50 -4.67 6.02 4.02
C ASN A 50 -4.43 6.96 2.83
N TYR A 51 -3.61 6.54 1.86
CA TYR A 51 -3.37 7.35 0.66
C TYR A 51 -4.65 7.51 -0.17
N LEU A 52 -5.40 6.43 -0.38
CA LEU A 52 -6.68 6.46 -1.11
C LEU A 52 -7.73 7.33 -0.38
N GLN A 53 -7.79 7.27 0.95
CA GLN A 53 -8.68 8.11 1.75
C GLN A 53 -8.35 9.60 1.64
N SER A 54 -7.06 9.95 1.56
CA SER A 54 -6.62 11.34 1.38
C SER A 54 -6.89 11.89 -0.02
N GLU A 55 -6.97 11.05 -1.05
CA GLU A 55 -7.36 11.49 -2.40
C GLU A 55 -8.86 11.77 -2.51
N ASP A 56 -9.70 11.07 -1.74
CA ASP A 56 -11.16 11.30 -1.67
C ASP A 56 -11.51 12.68 -1.09
N GLU A 57 -10.75 13.14 -0.08
CA GLU A 57 -10.96 14.46 0.53
C GLU A 57 -10.67 15.64 -0.42
N LEU A 58 -9.78 15.48 -1.40
CA LEU A 58 -9.45 16.54 -2.37
C LEU A 58 -10.53 16.77 -3.44
N ILE A 59 -11.42 15.80 -3.66
CA ILE A 59 -12.52 15.92 -4.64
C ILE A 59 -13.65 16.78 -4.05
N CYS A 60 -13.87 16.73 -2.73
CA CYS A 60 -14.92 17.50 -2.05
C CYS A 60 -14.60 18.99 -1.80
N TYR A 61 -13.34 19.43 -1.95
CA TYR A 61 -12.95 20.85 -1.82
C TYR A 61 -12.74 21.56 -3.17
N SER A 62 -13.16 20.94 -4.26
CA SER A 62 -13.04 21.48 -5.62
C SER A 62 -14.36 22.06 -6.18
N GLU A 63 -15.38 22.25 -5.34
CA GLU A 63 -16.65 22.93 -5.69
C GLU A 63 -16.68 24.40 -5.27
#